data_AF-A0A523E8F5-F1
#
_entry.id   AF-A0A523E8F5-F1
#
_cell.length_a   1.000
_cell.length_b   1.000
_cell.length_c   1.000
_cell.angle_alpha   90.00
_cell.angle_beta   90.00
_cell.angle_gamma   90.00
#
_symmetry.space_group_name_H-M   'P 1'
#
loop_
_entity.id
_entity.type
_entity.pdbx_description
1 polymer ?
#
loop_
_entity_poly.entity_id
_entity_poly.type
_entity_poly.pdbx_seq_one_letter_code
_entity_poly.pdbx_strand_id
1 'polypeptide(L)'
;AAIPTGMHVEAMDQWFGIDGNKIDEKSMGQRLDTMYQDTDLADQDQRLAWMDRKPAAFEASDDPFIRLAVRLYDSDMVIEEEDKDLAGRFRKARPRFMEALIAYLGSQGKAVYPDANSTLRVTFGTVKGSTPRDGLRYTPFTTLEGVVAKDTEQPPFDTPAGLLAAMRDPAQRRFADPRLGSVPVNFLSTLDSTGGNSGSPTLNARGELVGLLFDGTYESIISDWDFLPRKTRSIHVDIRYVLWVMDQLGGAGHLLDEMGVPMATELRAGAAGR
;
A
#
# COMPACT_ATOMS: atom_id res chain seq x y z
N ALA A 1 11.27 15.21 -21.45
CA ALA A 1 10.66 15.19 -22.80
C ALA A 1 10.02 16.55 -23.03
N ALA A 2 9.96 17.03 -24.27
CA ALA A 2 9.32 18.30 -24.59
C ALA A 2 7.79 18.22 -24.36
N ILE A 3 7.21 19.23 -23.73
CA ILE A 3 5.77 19.42 -23.59
C ILE A 3 5.22 19.84 -24.97
N PRO A 4 4.21 19.13 -25.52
CA PRO A 4 3.56 19.50 -26.78
C PRO A 4 2.98 20.92 -26.73
N THR A 5 2.98 21.64 -27.86
CA THR A 5 2.56 23.04 -27.96
C THR A 5 1.14 23.33 -27.43
N GLY A 6 0.24 22.35 -27.45
CA GLY A 6 -1.13 22.48 -26.92
C GLY A 6 -1.32 22.01 -25.46
N MET A 7 -0.24 21.65 -24.77
CA MET A 7 -0.27 21.19 -23.36
C MET A 7 0.44 22.15 -22.41
N HIS A 8 0.86 23.31 -22.91
CA HIS A 8 1.41 24.37 -22.08
C HIS A 8 0.29 25.12 -21.37
N VAL A 9 0.54 25.50 -20.12
CA VAL A 9 -0.35 26.37 -19.34
C VAL A 9 0.25 27.76 -19.39
N GLU A 10 -0.33 28.65 -20.20
CA GLU A 10 0.25 29.97 -20.46
C GLU A 10 0.52 30.78 -19.18
N ALA A 11 -0.38 30.71 -18.19
CA ALA A 11 -0.21 31.36 -16.90
C ALA A 11 1.05 30.87 -16.13
N MET A 12 1.36 29.57 -16.23
CA MET A 12 2.56 28.95 -15.65
C MET A 12 3.81 29.40 -16.40
N ASP A 13 3.76 29.35 -17.73
CA ASP A 13 4.87 29.74 -18.59
C ASP A 13 5.26 31.20 -18.35
N GLN A 14 4.28 32.09 -18.32
CA GLN A 14 4.51 33.50 -18.06
C GLN A 14 5.03 33.76 -16.63
N TRP A 15 4.62 32.97 -15.63
CA TRP A 15 5.13 33.13 -14.27
C TRP A 15 6.60 32.78 -14.15
N PHE A 16 7.03 31.69 -14.80
CA PHE A 16 8.41 31.21 -14.74
C PHE A 16 9.29 31.64 -15.91
N GLY A 17 8.75 32.39 -16.87
CA GLY A 17 9.49 32.85 -18.05
C GLY A 17 9.84 31.72 -19.02
N ILE A 18 8.96 30.74 -19.18
CA ILE A 18 9.14 29.60 -20.08
C ILE A 18 8.73 30.01 -21.50
N ASP A 19 9.60 29.78 -22.49
CA ASP A 19 9.33 30.01 -23.93
C ASP A 19 9.14 28.66 -24.62
N GLY A 20 7.92 28.15 -24.61
CA GLY A 20 7.59 26.81 -25.08
C GLY A 20 8.38 25.75 -24.30
N ASN A 21 9.34 25.09 -24.95
CA ASN A 21 10.18 24.08 -24.28
C ASN A 21 11.53 24.63 -23.78
N LYS A 22 11.73 25.94 -23.83
CA LYS A 22 12.96 26.58 -23.36
C LYS A 22 12.75 27.09 -21.94
N ILE A 23 13.60 26.60 -21.04
CA ILE A 23 13.63 27.00 -19.64
C ILE A 23 15.00 27.59 -19.34
N ASP A 24 15.03 28.80 -18.79
CA ASP A 24 16.23 29.33 -18.14
C ASP A 24 16.26 28.80 -16.70
N GLU A 25 16.96 27.68 -16.49
CA GLU A 25 17.04 27.02 -15.18
C GLU A 25 17.60 27.93 -14.10
N LYS A 26 18.52 28.83 -14.44
CA LYS A 26 19.11 29.76 -13.47
C LYS A 26 18.09 30.80 -13.03
N SER A 27 17.40 31.42 -13.99
CA SER A 27 16.36 32.41 -13.68
C SER A 27 15.20 31.77 -12.91
N MET A 28 14.76 30.58 -13.33
CA MET A 28 13.72 29.82 -12.65
C MET A 28 14.15 29.44 -11.21
N GLY A 29 15.38 28.95 -11.03
CA GLY A 29 15.93 28.63 -9.71
C GLY A 29 15.96 29.84 -8.78
N GLN A 30 16.46 30.99 -9.26
CA GLN A 30 16.47 32.24 -8.48
C GLN A 30 15.07 32.69 -8.08
N ARG A 31 14.09 32.59 -8.99
CA ARG A 31 12.70 32.90 -8.69
C ARG A 31 12.17 31.96 -7.60
N LEU A 32 12.38 30.64 -7.72
CA LEU A 32 11.96 29.67 -6.72
C LEU A 32 12.57 29.96 -5.35
N ASP A 33 13.87 30.27 -5.29
CA ASP A 33 14.55 30.64 -4.05
C ASP A 33 13.90 31.86 -3.39
N THR A 34 13.61 32.92 -4.16
CA THR A 34 12.86 34.08 -3.65
C THR A 34 11.47 33.68 -3.16
N MET A 35 10.75 32.83 -3.89
CA MET A 35 9.40 32.41 -3.48
C MET A 35 9.43 31.68 -2.13
N TYR A 36 10.42 30.83 -1.88
CA TYR A 36 10.58 30.14 -0.61
C TYR A 36 11.07 31.05 0.53
N GLN A 37 11.84 32.09 0.23
CA GLN A 37 12.29 33.07 1.22
C GLN A 37 11.16 34.01 1.66
N ASP A 38 10.27 34.36 0.72
CA ASP A 38 9.26 35.40 0.92
C ASP A 38 7.89 34.84 1.33
N THR A 39 7.72 33.52 1.38
CA THR A 39 6.46 32.89 1.79
C THR A 39 6.41 32.62 3.29
N ASP A 40 5.25 32.84 3.87
CA ASP A 40 4.95 32.45 5.24
C ASP A 40 4.20 31.10 5.32
N LEU A 41 3.90 30.47 4.17
CA LEU A 41 3.13 29.22 4.11
C LEU A 41 3.88 27.99 4.64
N ALA A 42 5.18 28.10 4.93
CA ALA A 42 5.90 27.07 5.67
C ALA A 42 5.41 26.96 7.13
N ASP A 43 4.90 28.06 7.70
CA ASP A 43 4.35 28.11 9.04
C ASP A 43 2.92 27.53 9.11
N GLN A 44 2.66 26.71 10.13
CA GLN A 44 1.36 26.03 10.29
C GLN A 44 0.24 27.02 10.61
N ASP A 45 0.50 27.97 11.51
CA ASP A 45 -0.53 28.90 11.97
C ASP A 45 -0.92 29.85 10.85
N GLN A 46 0.03 30.23 9.99
CA GLN A 46 -0.24 31.00 8.78
C GLN A 46 -1.13 30.22 7.82
N ARG A 47 -0.82 28.94 7.52
CA ARG A 47 -1.70 28.11 6.68
C ARG A 47 -3.11 27.99 7.25
N LEU A 48 -3.24 27.74 8.56
CA LEU A 48 -4.55 27.68 9.23
C LEU A 48 -5.29 29.01 9.13
N ALA A 49 -4.61 30.13 9.32
CA ALA A 49 -5.21 31.46 9.19
C ALA A 49 -5.70 31.77 7.77
N TRP A 50 -5.10 31.17 6.73
CA TRP A 50 -5.58 31.30 5.34
C TRP A 50 -6.87 30.52 5.06
N MET A 51 -7.14 29.42 5.79
CA MET A 51 -8.33 28.58 5.56
C MET A 51 -9.65 29.33 5.76
N ASP A 52 -9.68 30.33 6.64
CA ASP A 52 -10.88 31.12 6.96
C ASP A 52 -11.01 32.40 6.12
N ARG A 53 -10.04 32.69 5.25
CA ARG A 53 -10.02 33.92 4.46
C ARG A 53 -10.92 33.81 3.22
N LYS A 54 -11.44 34.95 2.79
CA LYS A 54 -12.26 35.06 1.57
C LYS A 54 -11.35 35.18 0.32
N PRO A 55 -11.85 34.82 -0.88
CA PRO A 55 -11.08 34.93 -2.13
C PRO A 55 -10.38 36.28 -2.34
N ALA A 56 -11.05 37.39 -2.03
CA ALA A 56 -10.48 38.74 -2.13
C ALA A 56 -9.17 38.92 -1.32
N ALA A 57 -8.99 38.19 -0.22
CA ALA A 57 -7.74 38.24 0.55
C ALA A 57 -6.60 37.47 -0.12
N PHE A 58 -6.92 36.41 -0.89
CA PHE A 58 -5.93 35.69 -1.70
C PHE A 58 -5.52 36.52 -2.91
N GLU A 59 -6.49 37.15 -3.59
CA GLU A 59 -6.25 38.05 -4.73
C GLU A 59 -5.39 39.26 -4.34
N ALA A 60 -5.52 39.74 -3.11
CA ALA A 60 -4.73 40.84 -2.56
C ALA A 60 -3.42 40.40 -1.87
N SER A 61 -3.10 39.11 -1.85
CA SER A 61 -1.91 38.60 -1.17
C SER A 61 -0.63 38.92 -1.93
N ASP A 62 0.41 39.34 -1.21
CA ASP A 62 1.76 39.47 -1.74
C ASP A 62 2.58 38.18 -1.64
N ASP A 63 2.08 37.16 -0.93
CA ASP A 63 2.75 35.87 -0.81
C ASP A 63 2.95 35.24 -2.21
N PRO A 64 4.18 34.88 -2.58
CA PRO A 64 4.50 34.45 -3.94
C PRO A 64 3.78 33.17 -4.38
N PHE A 65 3.54 32.22 -3.47
CA PHE A 65 2.83 30.98 -3.80
C PHE A 65 1.32 31.23 -3.90
N ILE A 66 0.76 32.11 -3.07
CA ILE A 66 -0.64 32.52 -3.20
C ILE A 66 -0.87 33.25 -4.52
N ARG A 67 0.03 34.16 -4.90
CA ARG A 67 -0.06 34.88 -6.19
C ARG A 67 0.02 33.93 -7.38
N LEU A 68 0.88 32.92 -7.32
CA LEU A 68 0.93 31.88 -8.35
C LEU A 68 -0.40 31.12 -8.41
N ALA A 69 -0.95 30.68 -7.27
CA ALA A 69 -2.23 29.98 -7.23
C ALA A 69 -3.38 30.81 -7.81
N VAL A 70 -3.46 32.10 -7.45
CA VAL A 70 -4.45 33.04 -8.01
C VAL A 70 -4.29 33.17 -9.52
N ARG A 71 -3.06 33.22 -10.03
CA ARG A 71 -2.79 33.31 -11.47
C ARG A 71 -3.16 32.05 -12.24
N LEU A 72 -2.99 30.88 -11.64
CA LEU A 72 -3.30 29.58 -12.26
C LEU A 72 -4.79 29.23 -12.19
N TYR A 73 -5.54 29.84 -11.26
CA TYR A 73 -6.93 29.49 -10.94
C TYR A 73 -7.84 29.35 -12.18
N ASP A 74 -7.85 30.33 -13.07
CA ASP A 74 -8.73 30.29 -14.26
C ASP A 74 -8.34 29.14 -15.22
N SER A 75 -7.04 28.85 -15.35
CA SER A 75 -6.56 27.74 -16.20
C SER A 75 -6.92 26.39 -15.58
N ASP A 76 -6.73 26.24 -14.27
CA ASP A 76 -7.08 25.03 -13.53
C ASP A 76 -8.59 24.77 -13.60
N MET A 77 -9.41 25.83 -13.50
CA MET A 77 -10.88 25.71 -13.61
C MET A 77 -11.34 25.24 -15.00
N VAL A 78 -10.68 25.69 -16.07
CA VAL A 78 -10.98 25.21 -17.43
C VAL A 78 -10.63 23.73 -17.57
N ILE A 79 -9.45 23.33 -17.12
CA ILE A 79 -9.00 21.91 -17.15
C ILE A 79 -9.96 21.04 -16.33
N GLU A 80 -10.35 21.50 -15.14
CA GLU A 80 -11.30 20.78 -14.29
C GLU A 80 -12.67 20.58 -14.97
N GLU A 81 -13.18 21.59 -15.67
CA GLU A 81 -14.46 21.49 -16.39
C GLU A 81 -14.37 20.53 -17.58
N GLU A 82 -13.26 20.55 -18.33
CA GLU A 82 -13.00 19.60 -19.43
C GLU A 82 -12.96 18.14 -18.92
N ASP A 83 -12.26 17.91 -17.80
CA ASP A 83 -12.19 16.60 -17.15
C ASP A 83 -13.57 16.13 -16.65
N LYS A 84 -14.37 17.05 -16.08
CA LYS A 84 -15.75 16.76 -15.64
C LYS A 84 -16.66 16.43 -16.81
N ASP A 85 -16.60 17.16 -17.93
CA ASP A 85 -17.37 16.85 -19.13
C ASP A 85 -17.00 15.46 -19.66
N LEU A 86 -15.70 15.17 -19.79
CA LEU A 86 -15.21 13.88 -20.23
C LEU A 86 -15.69 12.75 -19.31
N ALA A 87 -15.55 12.92 -17.99
CA ALA A 87 -16.05 11.99 -17.00
C ALA A 87 -17.58 11.79 -17.11
N GLY A 88 -18.34 12.86 -17.34
CA GLY A 88 -19.78 12.83 -17.55
C GLY A 88 -20.16 12.01 -18.79
N ARG A 89 -19.44 12.17 -19.90
CA ARG A 89 -19.61 11.36 -21.12
C ARG A 89 -19.26 9.88 -20.87
N PHE A 90 -18.16 9.60 -20.17
CA PHE A 90 -17.78 8.25 -19.79
C PHE A 90 -18.82 7.57 -18.89
N ARG A 91 -19.41 8.29 -17.93
CA ARG A 91 -20.47 7.76 -17.05
C ARG A 91 -21.71 7.31 -17.81
N LYS A 92 -22.02 7.91 -18.97
CA LYS A 92 -23.11 7.47 -19.86
C LYS A 92 -22.73 6.22 -20.66
N ALA A 93 -21.50 6.14 -21.14
CA ALA A 93 -21.04 5.06 -22.03
C ALA A 93 -20.63 3.79 -21.28
N ARG A 94 -19.92 3.91 -20.15
CA ARG A 94 -19.32 2.80 -19.41
C ARG A 94 -20.34 1.74 -18.96
N PRO A 95 -21.52 2.06 -18.43
CA PRO A 95 -22.50 1.05 -18.02
C PRO A 95 -22.93 0.14 -19.19
N ARG A 96 -23.17 0.71 -20.38
CA ARG A 96 -23.56 -0.05 -21.58
C ARG A 96 -22.43 -0.95 -22.07
N PHE A 97 -21.19 -0.46 -22.01
CA PHE A 97 -20.02 -1.28 -22.34
C PHE A 97 -19.86 -2.44 -21.35
N MET A 98 -19.99 -2.17 -20.05
CA MET A 98 -19.89 -3.21 -19.01
C MET A 98 -21.01 -4.25 -19.11
N GLU A 99 -22.24 -3.84 -19.45
CA GLU A 99 -23.35 -4.77 -19.70
C GLU A 99 -23.01 -5.75 -20.84
N ALA A 100 -22.47 -5.24 -21.96
CA ALA A 100 -22.02 -6.07 -23.07
C ALA A 100 -20.85 -7.00 -22.68
N LEU A 101 -19.88 -6.49 -21.91
CA LEU A 101 -18.75 -7.27 -21.43
C LEU A 101 -19.18 -8.39 -20.48
N ILE A 102 -20.10 -8.11 -19.55
CA ILE A 102 -20.67 -9.09 -18.63
C ILE A 102 -21.41 -10.19 -19.42
N ALA A 103 -22.26 -9.81 -20.39
CA ALA A 103 -22.96 -10.77 -21.23
C ALA A 103 -21.98 -11.64 -22.05
N TYR A 104 -20.94 -11.04 -22.61
CA TYR A 104 -19.90 -11.75 -23.37
C TYR A 104 -19.14 -12.76 -22.50
N LEU A 105 -18.64 -12.35 -21.33
CA LEU A 105 -17.91 -13.23 -20.40
C LEU A 105 -18.84 -14.31 -19.83
N GLY A 106 -20.09 -13.96 -19.55
CA GLY A 106 -21.14 -14.91 -19.16
C GLY A 106 -21.39 -15.99 -20.22
N SER A 107 -21.40 -15.62 -21.51
CA SER A 107 -21.54 -16.60 -22.61
C SER A 107 -20.37 -17.61 -22.68
N GLN A 108 -19.22 -17.27 -22.09
CA GLN A 108 -18.05 -18.14 -21.95
C GLN A 108 -18.01 -18.91 -20.62
N GLY A 109 -19.02 -18.77 -19.77
CA GLY A 109 -19.05 -19.34 -18.42
C GLY A 109 -18.01 -18.72 -17.46
N LYS A 110 -17.52 -17.51 -17.75
CA LYS A 110 -16.57 -16.80 -16.89
C LYS A 110 -17.33 -15.95 -15.87
N ALA A 111 -16.90 -16.01 -14.62
CA ALA A 111 -17.38 -15.11 -13.58
C ALA A 111 -16.87 -13.69 -13.85
N VAL A 112 -17.68 -12.69 -13.50
CA VAL A 112 -17.32 -11.27 -13.57
C VAL A 112 -17.55 -10.67 -12.19
N TYR A 113 -16.52 -10.00 -11.66
CA TYR A 113 -16.60 -9.20 -10.45
C TYR A 113 -16.30 -7.74 -10.79
N PRO A 114 -16.93 -6.77 -10.10
CA PRO A 114 -16.70 -5.36 -10.38
C PRO A 114 -15.28 -4.95 -9.97
N ASP A 115 -14.70 -3.98 -10.69
CA ASP A 115 -13.44 -3.33 -10.31
C ASP A 115 -13.48 -2.84 -8.85
N ALA A 116 -12.33 -2.80 -8.18
CA ALA A 116 -12.21 -2.27 -6.83
C ALA A 116 -12.60 -0.78 -6.80
N ASN A 117 -13.35 -0.37 -5.77
CA ASN A 117 -13.84 1.01 -5.62
C ASN A 117 -13.93 1.44 -4.15
N SER A 118 -12.95 1.01 -3.34
CA SER A 118 -12.87 1.29 -1.90
C SER A 118 -14.07 0.77 -1.08
N THR A 119 -14.72 -0.28 -1.56
CA THR A 119 -15.78 -1.00 -0.84
C THR A 119 -15.29 -2.36 -0.37
N LEU A 120 -15.96 -2.93 0.63
CA LEU A 120 -15.66 -4.27 1.13
C LEU A 120 -15.80 -5.32 0.02
N ARG A 121 -14.76 -6.15 -0.15
CA ARG A 121 -14.75 -7.30 -1.06
C ARG A 121 -14.23 -8.54 -0.34
N VAL A 122 -14.54 -9.71 -0.89
CA VAL A 122 -14.03 -10.99 -0.41
C VAL A 122 -13.33 -11.69 -1.57
N THR A 123 -12.09 -12.11 -1.33
CA THR A 123 -11.33 -12.98 -2.22
C THR A 123 -11.05 -14.30 -1.49
N PHE A 124 -11.00 -15.40 -2.21
CA PHE A 124 -10.77 -16.72 -1.64
C PHE A 124 -9.82 -17.54 -2.50
N GLY A 125 -9.13 -18.49 -1.88
CA GLY A 125 -8.07 -19.22 -2.55
C GLY A 125 -7.36 -20.17 -1.61
N THR A 126 -6.12 -20.50 -1.94
CA THR A 126 -5.32 -21.49 -1.21
C THR A 126 -3.93 -20.96 -0.91
N VAL A 127 -3.34 -21.44 0.19
CA VAL A 127 -1.91 -21.21 0.47
C VAL A 127 -1.08 -21.94 -0.57
N LYS A 128 -0.31 -21.18 -1.37
CA LYS A 128 0.42 -21.71 -2.52
C LYS A 128 1.58 -20.80 -2.89
N GLY A 129 2.74 -21.41 -3.10
CA GLY A 129 3.91 -20.73 -3.67
C GLY A 129 3.73 -20.39 -5.16
N SER A 130 4.79 -19.93 -5.81
CA SER A 130 4.81 -19.64 -7.25
C SER A 130 6.11 -20.08 -7.92
N THR A 131 6.08 -20.13 -9.25
CA THR A 131 7.23 -20.47 -10.10
C THR A 131 7.38 -19.33 -11.10
N PRO A 132 8.06 -18.23 -10.73
CA PRO A 132 8.09 -17.01 -11.54
C PRO A 132 8.87 -17.19 -12.85
N ARG A 133 9.86 -18.09 -12.85
CA ARG A 133 10.69 -18.48 -14.00
C ARG A 133 11.15 -19.93 -13.86
N ASP A 134 11.65 -20.49 -14.95
CA ASP A 134 12.19 -21.85 -14.96
C ASP A 134 13.32 -22.02 -13.92
N GLY A 135 13.38 -23.18 -13.28
CA GLY A 135 14.34 -23.50 -12.22
C GLY A 135 14.16 -22.77 -10.88
N LEU A 136 13.22 -21.83 -10.75
CA LEU A 136 13.00 -21.07 -9.50
C LEU A 136 11.60 -21.31 -8.94
N ARG A 137 11.53 -21.70 -7.67
CA ARG A 137 10.27 -21.88 -6.94
C ARG A 137 10.29 -21.13 -5.61
N TYR A 138 9.28 -20.30 -5.40
CA TYR A 138 8.96 -19.78 -4.07
C TYR A 138 8.11 -20.81 -3.33
N THR A 139 8.54 -21.20 -2.14
CA THR A 139 7.74 -22.04 -1.23
C THR A 139 6.60 -21.23 -0.64
N PRO A 140 5.50 -21.88 -0.19
CA PRO A 140 4.36 -21.17 0.36
C PRO A 140 4.64 -20.46 1.69
N PHE A 141 5.66 -20.88 2.44
CA PHE A 141 5.99 -20.33 3.76
C PHE A 141 7.47 -19.93 3.84
N THR A 142 7.75 -18.92 4.65
CA THR A 142 9.08 -18.61 5.21
C THR A 142 9.11 -18.95 6.71
N THR A 143 10.30 -19.03 7.29
CA THR A 143 10.50 -19.41 8.70
C THR A 143 11.47 -18.47 9.41
N LEU A 144 11.58 -18.60 10.74
CA LEU A 144 12.51 -17.80 11.56
C LEU A 144 13.95 -17.91 11.07
N GLU A 145 14.38 -19.08 10.63
CA GLU A 145 15.72 -19.31 10.08
C GLU A 145 16.01 -18.41 8.87
N GLY A 146 14.99 -18.14 8.06
CA GLY A 146 15.11 -17.23 6.92
C GLY A 146 15.27 -15.76 7.33
N VAL A 147 14.80 -15.36 8.52
CA VAL A 147 15.04 -14.03 9.09
C VAL A 147 16.47 -13.95 9.59
N VAL A 148 16.89 -14.93 10.41
CA VAL A 148 18.27 -15.00 10.94
C VAL A 148 19.31 -15.04 9.82
N ALA A 149 19.04 -15.76 8.72
CA ALA A 149 19.96 -15.86 7.59
C ALA A 149 20.08 -14.56 6.77
N LYS A 150 19.13 -13.63 6.89
CA LYS A 150 19.14 -12.35 6.18
C LYS A 150 19.72 -11.21 7.01
N ASP A 151 19.90 -11.41 8.30
CA ASP A 151 20.37 -10.38 9.21
C ASP A 151 21.80 -9.96 8.86
N THR A 152 22.02 -8.65 8.71
CA THR A 152 23.33 -8.04 8.41
C THR A 152 23.73 -7.00 9.46
N GLU A 153 22.99 -6.89 10.57
CA GLU A 153 23.18 -5.88 11.63
C GLU A 153 23.12 -4.42 11.11
N GLN A 154 22.58 -4.20 9.91
CA GLN A 154 22.50 -2.90 9.25
C GLN A 154 21.12 -2.73 8.59
N PRO A 155 20.53 -1.53 8.61
CA PRO A 155 19.25 -1.28 7.96
C PRO A 155 19.27 -1.69 6.48
N PRO A 156 18.22 -2.35 5.95
CA PRO A 156 16.96 -2.72 6.61
C PRO A 156 16.95 -4.13 7.24
N PHE A 157 18.11 -4.77 7.42
CA PHE A 157 18.27 -6.13 7.95
C PHE A 157 19.00 -6.13 9.30
N ASP A 158 18.52 -5.34 10.25
CA ASP A 158 19.04 -5.13 11.60
C ASP A 158 18.05 -5.61 12.67
N THR A 159 17.85 -6.93 12.75
CA THR A 159 16.91 -7.55 13.68
C THR A 159 17.36 -7.31 15.14
N PRO A 160 16.46 -6.91 16.07
CA PRO A 160 16.82 -6.71 17.47
C PRO A 160 17.51 -7.95 18.08
N ALA A 161 18.62 -7.75 18.79
CA ALA A 161 19.46 -8.84 19.30
C ALA A 161 18.70 -9.85 20.17
N GLY A 162 17.77 -9.39 21.01
CA GLY A 162 16.92 -10.27 21.83
C GLY A 162 16.01 -11.16 20.99
N LEU A 163 15.49 -10.64 19.88
CA LEU A 163 14.67 -11.40 18.95
C LEU A 163 15.50 -12.42 18.16
N LEU A 164 16.71 -12.05 17.73
CA LEU A 164 17.65 -12.98 17.10
C LEU A 164 18.04 -14.14 18.02
N ALA A 165 18.30 -13.85 19.31
CA ALA A 165 18.55 -14.87 20.32
C ALA A 165 17.34 -15.82 20.45
N ALA A 166 16.13 -15.25 20.50
CA ALA A 166 14.89 -16.02 20.59
C ALA A 166 14.63 -16.93 19.38
N MET A 167 14.91 -16.46 18.16
CA MET A 167 14.77 -17.25 16.93
C MET A 167 15.69 -18.49 16.93
N ARG A 168 16.84 -18.39 17.58
CA ARG A 168 17.86 -19.44 17.67
C ARG A 168 17.58 -20.47 18.77
N ASP A 169 16.72 -20.16 19.74
CA ASP A 169 16.38 -21.06 20.85
C ASP A 169 15.17 -21.94 20.50
N PRO A 170 15.33 -23.28 20.36
CA PRO A 170 14.21 -24.18 20.15
C PRO A 170 13.14 -24.13 21.27
N ALA A 171 13.53 -23.79 22.50
CA ALA A 171 12.61 -23.72 23.64
C ALA A 171 11.59 -22.58 23.51
N GLN A 172 11.86 -21.58 22.67
CA GLN A 172 11.00 -20.43 22.44
C GLN A 172 10.11 -20.59 21.19
N ARG A 173 10.09 -21.77 20.55
CA ARG A 173 9.33 -22.03 19.32
C ARG A 173 7.90 -22.54 19.56
N ARG A 174 7.22 -21.98 20.56
CA ARG A 174 5.87 -22.40 20.98
C ARG A 174 4.85 -22.46 19.83
N PHE A 175 4.96 -21.55 18.87
CA PHE A 175 4.05 -21.43 17.73
C PHE A 175 4.55 -22.14 16.46
N ALA A 176 5.47 -23.11 16.60
CA ALA A 176 6.02 -23.84 15.47
C ALA A 176 4.98 -24.71 14.75
N ASP A 177 5.09 -24.77 13.42
CA ASP A 177 4.40 -25.76 12.61
C ASP A 177 5.29 -27.03 12.52
N PRO A 178 4.82 -28.21 12.96
CA PRO A 178 5.61 -29.44 12.88
C PRO A 178 6.04 -29.79 11.46
N ARG A 179 5.29 -29.36 10.43
CA ARG A 179 5.61 -29.61 9.02
C ARG A 179 6.74 -28.73 8.52
N LEU A 180 6.97 -27.59 9.17
CA LEU A 180 8.06 -26.65 8.84
C LEU A 180 9.25 -26.82 9.80
N GLY A 181 9.06 -27.42 10.97
CA GLY A 181 10.06 -27.50 12.02
C GLY A 181 10.40 -26.15 12.66
N SER A 182 9.56 -25.13 12.43
CA SER A 182 9.83 -23.74 12.81
C SER A 182 8.54 -22.93 12.93
N VAL A 183 8.62 -21.73 13.49
CA VAL A 183 7.52 -20.76 13.46
C VAL A 183 7.46 -20.19 12.03
N PRO A 184 6.32 -20.31 11.33
CA PRO A 184 6.15 -19.68 10.04
C PRO A 184 6.13 -18.16 10.20
N VAL A 185 6.81 -17.44 9.33
CA VAL A 185 6.90 -15.97 9.36
C VAL A 185 5.84 -15.38 8.44
N ASN A 186 6.03 -15.56 7.13
CA ASN A 186 5.09 -15.12 6.11
C ASN A 186 4.62 -16.30 5.27
N PHE A 187 3.49 -16.13 4.59
CA PHE A 187 2.99 -17.10 3.63
C PHE A 187 2.42 -16.48 2.37
N LEU A 188 2.45 -17.27 1.29
CA LEU A 188 1.91 -16.94 -0.03
C LEU A 188 0.56 -17.60 -0.24
N SER A 189 -0.36 -16.88 -0.90
CA SER A 189 -1.69 -17.38 -1.25
C SER A 189 -2.09 -17.01 -2.67
N THR A 190 -3.06 -17.72 -3.24
CA THR A 190 -3.66 -17.38 -4.54
C THR A 190 -4.75 -16.32 -4.46
N LEU A 191 -4.77 -15.52 -3.39
CA LEU A 191 -5.76 -14.46 -3.23
C LEU A 191 -5.50 -13.34 -4.26
N ASP A 192 -6.57 -12.66 -4.63
CA ASP A 192 -6.54 -11.50 -5.53
C ASP A 192 -6.64 -10.23 -4.70
N SER A 193 -5.55 -9.46 -4.67
CA SER A 193 -5.40 -8.29 -3.82
C SER A 193 -4.67 -7.17 -4.55
N THR A 194 -5.04 -5.93 -4.22
CA THR A 194 -4.38 -4.69 -4.66
C THR A 194 -4.32 -3.68 -3.50
N GLY A 195 -3.87 -2.45 -3.77
CA GLY A 195 -3.87 -1.32 -2.83
C GLY A 195 -5.19 -1.18 -2.08
N GLY A 196 -5.09 -0.94 -0.77
CA GLY A 196 -6.22 -0.90 0.16
C GLY A 196 -6.51 -2.22 0.88
N ASN A 197 -5.87 -3.34 0.49
CA ASN A 197 -6.01 -4.62 1.21
C ASN A 197 -4.98 -4.84 2.33
N SER A 198 -3.99 -3.96 2.49
CA SER A 198 -3.02 -4.07 3.59
C SER A 198 -3.72 -4.00 4.95
N GLY A 199 -3.45 -4.97 5.82
CA GLY A 199 -4.12 -5.16 7.10
C GLY A 199 -5.36 -6.06 7.06
N SER A 200 -5.79 -6.52 5.87
CA SER A 200 -6.96 -7.40 5.76
C SER A 200 -6.76 -8.72 6.52
N PRO A 201 -7.76 -9.17 7.31
CA PRO A 201 -7.69 -10.44 8.02
C PRO A 201 -7.82 -11.61 7.05
N THR A 202 -6.88 -12.54 7.11
CA THR A 202 -6.93 -13.79 6.35
C THR A 202 -7.52 -14.88 7.22
N LEU A 203 -8.63 -15.46 6.74
CA LEU A 203 -9.41 -16.44 7.47
C LEU A 203 -9.23 -17.85 6.89
N ASN A 204 -9.21 -18.86 7.75
CA ASN A 204 -9.25 -20.25 7.32
C ASN A 204 -10.70 -20.71 6.99
N ALA A 205 -10.86 -21.99 6.61
CA ALA A 205 -12.16 -22.55 6.24
C ALA A 205 -13.22 -22.55 7.38
N ARG A 206 -12.83 -22.28 8.63
CA ARG A 206 -13.72 -22.12 9.78
C ARG A 206 -13.98 -20.65 10.14
N GLY A 207 -13.43 -19.70 9.38
CA GLY A 207 -13.53 -18.27 9.69
C GLY A 207 -12.58 -17.79 10.79
N GLU A 208 -11.56 -18.58 11.16
CA GLU A 208 -10.59 -18.19 12.18
C GLU A 208 -9.41 -17.44 11.54
N LEU A 209 -8.89 -16.43 12.23
CA LEU A 209 -7.75 -15.63 11.78
C LEU A 209 -6.48 -16.50 11.68
N VAL A 210 -5.83 -16.48 10.51
CA VAL A 210 -4.56 -17.19 10.25
C VAL A 210 -3.44 -16.29 9.75
N GLY A 211 -3.74 -15.05 9.41
CA GLY A 211 -2.73 -14.08 9.03
C GLY A 211 -3.32 -12.72 8.69
N LEU A 212 -2.42 -11.79 8.37
CA LEU A 212 -2.78 -10.45 7.90
C LEU A 212 -2.11 -10.23 6.55
N LEU A 213 -2.89 -9.86 5.54
CA LEU A 213 -2.37 -9.50 4.22
C LEU A 213 -1.60 -8.19 4.34
N PHE A 214 -0.36 -8.13 3.83
CA PHE A 214 0.39 -6.88 3.84
C PHE A 214 0.97 -6.48 2.48
N ASP A 215 1.17 -7.42 1.55
CA ASP A 215 1.80 -7.13 0.25
C ASP A 215 1.45 -8.19 -0.83
N GLY A 216 1.98 -8.04 -2.04
CA GLY A 216 1.97 -9.02 -3.12
C GLY A 216 3.38 -9.31 -3.65
N THR A 217 3.56 -10.41 -4.37
CA THR A 217 4.85 -10.65 -5.05
C THR A 217 5.07 -9.67 -6.19
N TYR A 218 6.31 -9.52 -6.66
CA TYR A 218 6.65 -8.64 -7.78
C TYR A 218 5.80 -8.91 -9.04
N GLU A 219 5.50 -10.18 -9.34
CA GLU A 219 4.65 -10.54 -10.48
C GLU A 219 3.19 -10.13 -10.32
N SER A 220 2.78 -9.73 -9.10
CA SER A 220 1.43 -9.29 -8.77
C SER A 220 1.22 -7.80 -9.02
N ILE A 221 2.25 -7.03 -9.39
CA ILE A 221 2.15 -5.57 -9.66
C ILE A 221 1.10 -5.24 -10.74
N ILE A 222 0.82 -6.18 -11.64
CA ILE A 222 -0.18 -5.98 -12.69
C ILE A 222 -1.62 -6.32 -12.27
N SER A 223 -1.89 -6.64 -11.01
CA SER A 223 -3.22 -7.09 -10.55
C SER A 223 -4.33 -6.06 -10.75
N ASP A 224 -3.99 -4.78 -10.89
CA ASP A 224 -4.95 -3.73 -11.28
C ASP A 224 -5.46 -3.87 -12.72
N TRP A 225 -4.75 -4.63 -13.56
CA TRP A 225 -5.07 -4.84 -14.97
C TRP A 225 -5.44 -6.29 -15.28
N ASP A 226 -4.71 -7.26 -14.71
CA ASP A 226 -4.95 -8.68 -14.95
C ASP A 226 -4.46 -9.55 -13.78
N PHE A 227 -5.22 -10.61 -13.49
CA PHE A 227 -4.85 -11.60 -12.49
C PHE A 227 -4.18 -12.79 -13.17
N LEU A 228 -2.91 -13.06 -12.85
CA LEU A 228 -2.15 -14.17 -13.42
C LEU A 228 -2.18 -15.39 -12.49
N PRO A 229 -3.01 -16.45 -12.74
CA PRO A 229 -3.22 -17.52 -11.76
C PRO A 229 -1.94 -18.27 -11.38
N ARG A 230 -0.96 -18.31 -12.29
CA ARG A 230 0.32 -18.98 -12.07
C ARG A 230 1.31 -18.14 -11.25
N LYS A 231 1.22 -16.81 -11.31
CA LYS A 231 2.25 -15.88 -10.81
C LYS A 231 1.77 -15.00 -9.65
N THR A 232 0.57 -14.43 -9.75
CA THR A 232 0.02 -13.50 -8.75
C THR A 232 -0.13 -14.19 -7.40
N ARG A 233 0.46 -13.63 -6.36
CA ARG A 233 0.38 -14.13 -4.98
C ARG A 233 0.31 -12.97 -4.00
N SER A 234 -0.68 -13.00 -3.12
CA SER A 234 -0.68 -12.16 -1.92
C SER A 234 0.25 -12.73 -0.86
N ILE A 235 0.96 -11.84 -0.18
CA ILE A 235 1.87 -12.09 0.93
C ILE A 235 1.17 -11.70 2.23
N HIS A 236 1.19 -12.64 3.15
CA HIS A 236 0.59 -12.51 4.47
C HIS A 236 1.64 -12.71 5.53
N VAL A 237 1.53 -12.01 6.65
CA VAL A 237 2.22 -12.41 7.88
C VAL A 237 1.36 -13.48 8.57
N ASP A 238 1.98 -14.59 8.99
CA ASP A 238 1.29 -15.66 9.68
C ASP A 238 0.93 -15.22 11.10
N ILE A 239 -0.30 -15.49 11.55
CA ILE A 239 -0.73 -15.07 12.89
C ILE A 239 0.14 -15.69 13.98
N ARG A 240 0.71 -16.88 13.74
CA ARG A 240 1.66 -17.52 14.66
C ARG A 240 2.93 -16.72 14.83
N TYR A 241 3.41 -16.04 13.79
CA TYR A 241 4.55 -15.14 13.91
C TYR A 241 4.20 -13.91 14.73
N VAL A 242 3.03 -13.31 14.48
CA VAL A 242 2.57 -12.14 15.25
C VAL A 242 2.50 -12.49 16.74
N LEU A 243 1.84 -13.60 17.08
CA LEU A 243 1.73 -14.08 18.47
C LEU A 243 3.10 -14.43 19.06
N TRP A 244 4.00 -15.04 18.28
CA TRP A 244 5.36 -15.33 18.72
C TRP A 244 6.15 -14.05 19.02
N VAL A 245 6.09 -13.05 18.13
CA VAL A 245 6.73 -11.75 18.35
C VAL A 245 6.17 -11.06 19.59
N MET A 246 4.84 -11.09 19.82
CA MET A 246 4.21 -10.55 21.02
C MET A 246 4.64 -11.26 22.31
N ASP A 247 4.85 -12.57 22.25
CA ASP A 247 5.35 -13.38 23.38
C ASP A 247 6.83 -13.10 23.66
N GLN A 248 7.64 -12.88 22.63
CA GLN A 248 9.09 -12.64 22.77
C GLN A 248 9.46 -11.16 22.99
N LEU A 249 8.63 -10.20 22.57
CA LEU A 249 8.89 -8.76 22.69
C LEU A 249 7.94 -8.07 23.67
N GLY A 250 8.51 -7.23 24.54
CA GLY A 250 7.81 -6.09 25.14
C GLY A 250 6.74 -6.39 26.19
N GLY A 251 6.52 -7.64 26.60
CA GLY A 251 5.57 -7.96 27.68
C GLY A 251 4.09 -7.81 27.28
N ALA A 252 3.75 -8.10 26.03
CA ALA A 252 2.38 -8.03 25.51
C ALA A 252 1.46 -9.19 25.98
N GLY A 253 1.77 -9.83 27.12
CA GLY A 253 1.00 -10.96 27.67
C GLY A 253 -0.47 -10.62 27.89
N HIS A 254 -0.78 -9.39 28.30
CA HIS A 254 -2.16 -8.93 28.48
C HIS A 254 -3.00 -9.00 27.19
N LEU A 255 -2.40 -8.73 26.02
CA LEU A 255 -3.09 -8.86 24.73
C LEU A 255 -3.27 -10.33 24.34
N LEU A 256 -2.29 -11.19 24.65
CA LEU A 256 -2.41 -12.63 24.42
C LEU A 256 -3.55 -13.21 25.27
N ASP A 257 -3.64 -12.80 26.54
CA ASP A 257 -4.71 -13.18 27.46
C ASP A 257 -6.08 -12.68 26.96
N GLU A 258 -6.18 -11.42 26.52
CA GLU A 258 -7.41 -10.84 25.95
C GLU A 258 -7.88 -11.61 24.71
N MET A 259 -6.94 -12.04 23.85
CA MET A 259 -7.22 -12.87 22.68
C MET A 259 -7.51 -14.34 23.02
N GLY A 260 -7.43 -14.74 24.30
CA GLY A 260 -7.63 -16.12 24.73
C GLY A 260 -6.55 -17.08 24.24
N VAL A 261 -5.35 -16.58 23.95
CA VAL A 261 -4.18 -17.40 23.60
C VAL A 261 -3.53 -17.81 24.93
N PRO A 262 -3.55 -19.11 25.32
CA PRO A 262 -3.07 -19.54 26.64
C PRO A 262 -1.66 -19.04 26.91
N MET A 263 -1.21 -18.83 28.14
CA MET A 263 0.20 -18.50 28.38
C MET A 263 1.08 -19.76 28.43
N ALA A 264 2.38 -19.64 28.13
CA ALA A 264 3.31 -20.78 28.13
C ALA A 264 3.36 -21.51 29.50
N THR A 265 3.09 -20.77 30.58
CA THR A 265 3.01 -21.27 31.96
C THR A 265 1.82 -22.22 32.18
N GLU A 266 0.69 -22.00 31.52
CA GLU A 266 -0.53 -22.81 31.68
C GLU A 266 -0.45 -24.14 30.93
N LEU A 267 0.21 -24.15 29.77
CA LEU A 267 0.44 -25.37 28.99
C LEU A 267 1.38 -26.37 29.70
N ARG A 268 2.36 -25.87 30.47
CA ARG A 268 3.24 -26.72 31.29
C ARG A 268 2.52 -27.33 32.50
N ALA A 269 1.58 -26.59 33.10
CA ALA A 269 0.74 -27.10 34.19
C ALA A 269 -0.26 -28.15 33.71
N GLY A 270 -0.84 -27.97 32.52
CA GLY A 270 -1.78 -28.94 31.92
C GLY A 270 -1.12 -30.24 31.41
N ALA A 271 0.16 -30.20 31.04
CA ALA A 271 0.93 -31.38 30.62
C ALA A 271 1.48 -32.20 31.80
N ALA A 272 1.62 -31.60 32.98
CA ALA A 272 2.02 -32.29 34.22
C ALA A 272 0.83 -32.94 34.96
N GLY A 273 -0.40 -32.67 34.53
CA GLY A 273 -1.65 -33.14 35.14
C GLY A 273 -2.43 -34.16 34.31
N ARG A 274 -1.81 -34.83 33.33
CA ARG A 274 -2.41 -35.95 32.57
C ARG A 274 -1.49 -37.16 32.59
#